data_AF-A0A7C3TPL3-F1
#
_entry.id   AF-A0A7C3TPL3-F1
#
_cell.length_a   1.000
_cell.length_b   1.000
_cell.length_c   1.000
_cell.angle_alpha   90.00
_cell.angle_beta   90.00
_cell.angle_gamma   90.00
#
_symmetry.space_group_name_H-M   'P 1'
#
loop_
_entity.id
_entity.type
_entity.pdbx_description
1 polymer ?
#
loop_
_entity_poly.entity_id
_entity_poly.type
_entity_poly.pdbx_seq_one_letter_code
_entity_poly.pdbx_strand_id
1 'polypeptide(L)'
;MNFETTTCISLEHDELIQKLSLHFNMPKRSFISALISFIAENEKFPASSFQKLSYRMRGTKWRRLHLVLYPDEYEFFMDVKKVWKMCSGPDSSSTFYA
;
A
#
# COMPACT_ATOMS: atom_id res chain seq x y z
N MET A 1 11.12 15.45 -10.55
CA MET A 1 11.52 14.03 -10.60
C MET A 1 10.40 13.25 -9.95
N ASN A 2 9.81 12.27 -10.64
CA ASN A 2 8.70 11.48 -10.09
C ASN A 2 9.29 10.20 -9.51
N PHE A 3 8.93 9.86 -8.28
CA PHE A 3 9.39 8.64 -7.63
C PHE A 3 8.30 7.57 -7.71
N GLU A 4 8.69 6.39 -8.16
CA GLU A 4 7.78 5.25 -8.27
C GLU A 4 7.95 4.35 -7.06
N THR A 5 6.83 3.98 -6.43
CA THR A 5 6.79 2.95 -5.40
C THR A 5 5.76 1.90 -5.76
N THR A 6 6.04 0.65 -5.39
CA THR A 6 5.11 -0.46 -5.57
C THR A 6 4.59 -0.93 -4.23
N THR A 7 3.28 -1.16 -4.18
CA THR A 7 2.60 -1.71 -3.01
C THR A 7 1.60 -2.77 -3.47
N CYS A 8 1.42 -3.84 -2.69
CA CYS A 8 0.49 -4.90 -3.04
C CYS A 8 -0.84 -4.71 -2.33
N ILE A 9 -1.95 -4.80 -3.06
CA ILE A 9 -3.33 -4.64 -2.58
C ILE A 9 -4.18 -5.84 -3.00
N SER A 10 -5.19 -6.22 -2.21
CA SER A 10 -6.11 -7.28 -2.65
C SER A 10 -7.06 -6.74 -3.72
N LEU A 11 -7.57 -7.62 -4.60
CA LEU A 11 -8.46 -7.17 -5.67
C LEU A 11 -9.73 -6.47 -5.16
N GLU A 12 -10.31 -6.97 -4.07
CA GLU A 12 -11.52 -6.39 -3.46
C GLU A 12 -11.29 -4.94 -3.00
N HIS A 13 -10.16 -4.68 -2.33
CA HIS A 13 -9.79 -3.33 -1.92
C HIS A 13 -9.43 -2.45 -3.13
N ASP A 14 -8.81 -3.01 -4.17
CA ASP A 14 -8.47 -2.29 -5.40
C ASP A 14 -9.73 -1.77 -6.12
N GLU A 15 -10.76 -2.61 -6.19
CA GLU A 15 -12.07 -2.27 -6.75
C GLU A 15 -12.82 -1.25 -5.89
N LEU A 16 -12.78 -1.41 -4.56
CA LEU A 16 -13.40 -0.47 -3.63
C LEU A 16 -12.74 0.92 -3.73
N ILE A 17 -11.41 0.98 -3.75
CA ILE A 17 -10.68 2.23 -3.95
C ILE A 17 -11.04 2.86 -5.30
N GLN A 18 -11.16 2.05 -6.36
CA GLN A 18 -11.53 2.57 -7.68
C GLN A 18 -12.95 3.16 -7.69
N LYS A 19 -13.91 2.50 -7.05
CA LYS A 19 -15.28 3.02 -6.89
C LYS A 19 -15.30 4.32 -6.10
N LEU A 20 -14.58 4.39 -4.99
CA LEU A 20 -14.49 5.61 -4.18
C LEU A 20 -13.77 6.73 -4.91
N SER A 21 -12.67 6.45 -5.61
CA SER A 21 -11.93 7.47 -6.35
C SER A 21 -12.80 8.09 -7.44
N LEU A 22 -13.64 7.30 -8.11
CA LEU A 22 -14.61 7.79 -9.08
C LEU A 22 -15.71 8.63 -8.41
N HIS A 23 -16.24 8.18 -7.27
CA HIS A 23 -17.25 8.91 -6.51
C HIS A 23 -16.77 10.30 -6.06
N PHE A 24 -15.51 10.42 -5.63
CA PHE A 24 -14.90 11.68 -5.24
C PHE A 24 -14.27 12.46 -6.40
N ASN A 25 -14.44 12.00 -7.64
CA ASN A 25 -13.85 12.58 -8.86
C ASN A 25 -12.34 12.85 -8.73
N MET A 26 -11.62 11.90 -8.14
CA MET A 26 -10.19 12.02 -7.85
C MET A 26 -9.41 10.88 -8.53
N PRO A 27 -8.21 11.16 -9.09
CA PRO A 27 -7.34 10.10 -9.57
C PRO A 27 -6.99 9.13 -8.44
N LYS A 28 -7.02 7.84 -8.72
CA LYS A 28 -6.72 6.77 -7.75
C LYS A 28 -5.41 7.00 -6.98
N ARG A 29 -4.37 7.53 -7.64
CA ARG A 29 -3.09 7.91 -7.00
C ARG A 29 -3.29 8.93 -5.88
N SER A 30 -4.01 10.01 -6.17
CA SER A 30 -4.24 11.13 -5.27
C SER A 30 -5.17 10.72 -4.14
N PHE A 31 -6.15 9.86 -4.44
CA PHE A 31 -7.03 9.29 -3.43
C PHE A 31 -6.26 8.46 -2.41
N ILE A 32 -5.34 7.60 -2.86
CA ILE A 32 -4.51 6.77 -1.97
C ILE A 32 -3.55 7.65 -1.15
N SER A 33 -2.92 8.66 -1.77
CA SER A 33 -2.06 9.62 -1.06
C SER A 33 -2.80 10.39 0.03
N ALA A 34 -3.95 10.96 -0.32
CA ALA A 34 -4.79 11.67 0.63
C ALA A 34 -5.29 10.76 1.76
N LEU A 35 -5.70 9.53 1.43
CA LEU A 35 -6.18 8.56 2.42
C LEU A 35 -5.08 8.20 3.42
N ILE A 36 -3.86 7.92 2.96
CA ILE A 36 -2.73 7.56 3.82
C ILE A 36 -2.33 8.75 4.71
N SER A 37 -2.26 9.95 4.13
CA SER A 37 -1.96 11.18 4.87
C SER A 37 -3.00 11.42 5.96
N PHE A 38 -4.29 11.32 5.61
CA PHE A 38 -5.39 11.47 6.55
C PHE A 38 -5.33 10.45 7.70
N ILE A 39 -5.03 9.18 7.40
CA ILE A 39 -4.91 8.14 8.43
C ILE A 39 -3.73 8.42 9.37
N ALA A 40 -2.60 8.88 8.83
CA ALA A 40 -1.41 9.19 9.61
C ALA A 40 -1.62 10.42 10.52
N GLU A 41 -2.21 11.50 9.99
CA GLU A 41 -2.50 12.73 10.74
C GLU A 41 -3.51 12.51 11.87
N ASN A 42 -4.46 11.59 11.66
CA ASN A 42 -5.49 11.27 12.66
C ASN A 42 -5.09 10.10 13.58
N GLU A 43 -3.82 9.67 13.54
CA GLU A 43 -3.27 8.54 14.32
C GLU A 43 -4.17 7.29 14.34
N LYS A 44 -4.90 7.04 13.24
CA LYS A 44 -5.94 6.00 13.20
C LYS A 44 -5.37 4.58 13.32
N PHE A 45 -4.05 4.42 13.18
CA PHE A 45 -3.36 3.16 13.36
C PHE A 45 -2.21 3.31 14.37
N PRO A 46 -2.24 2.57 15.48
CA PRO A 46 -1.11 2.53 16.39
C PRO A 46 0.11 1.90 15.69
N ALA A 47 1.31 2.37 16.04
CA ALA A 47 2.54 1.78 15.54
C ALA A 47 2.60 0.28 15.92
N SER A 48 2.79 -0.58 14.93
CA SER A 48 2.86 -2.04 15.15
C SER A 48 4.27 -2.41 15.61
N SER A 49 4.43 -2.75 16.89
CA SER A 49 5.67 -3.30 17.42
C SER A 49 5.71 -4.83 17.25
N PHE A 50 6.83 -5.37 16.74
CA PHE A 50 7.14 -6.80 16.75
C PHE A 50 6.06 -7.76 16.18
N GLN A 51 5.50 -7.43 15.01
CA GLN A 51 4.70 -8.41 14.27
C GLN A 51 5.60 -9.44 13.59
N LYS A 52 5.36 -10.74 13.84
CA LYS A 52 6.01 -11.84 13.10
C LYS A 52 5.67 -11.70 11.61
N LEU A 53 6.67 -11.88 10.75
CA LEU A 53 6.45 -11.95 9.30
C LEU A 53 5.52 -13.14 9.01
N SER A 54 4.34 -12.84 8.49
CA SER A 54 3.38 -13.82 8.01
C SER A 54 3.47 -13.85 6.48
N TYR A 55 3.76 -15.02 5.93
CA TYR A 55 3.65 -15.23 4.50
C TYR A 55 2.17 -15.30 4.10
N ARG A 56 1.85 -14.70 2.96
CA ARG A 56 0.49 -14.69 2.43
C ARG A 56 0.06 -16.10 2.02
N MET A 57 -1.20 -16.46 2.31
CA MET A 57 -1.77 -17.72 1.85
C MET A 57 -1.81 -17.77 0.32
N ARG A 58 -1.28 -18.86 -0.25
CA ARG A 58 -1.36 -19.14 -1.70
C ARG A 58 -2.82 -19.24 -2.14
N GLY A 59 -3.15 -18.63 -3.28
CA GLY A 59 -4.51 -18.62 -3.84
C GLY A 59 -5.35 -17.37 -3.53
N THR A 60 -4.88 -16.47 -2.64
CA THR A 60 -5.50 -15.15 -2.51
C THR A 60 -5.12 -14.25 -3.68
N LYS A 61 -6.11 -13.55 -4.28
CA LYS A 61 -5.88 -12.70 -5.45
C LYS A 61 -5.39 -11.31 -5.00
N TRP A 62 -4.10 -11.06 -5.17
CA TRP A 62 -3.46 -9.77 -4.92
C TRP A 62 -2.95 -9.17 -6.24
N ARG A 63 -2.94 -7.84 -6.32
CA ARG A 63 -2.40 -7.08 -7.45
C ARG A 63 -1.29 -6.16 -6.95
N ARG A 64 -0.22 -6.03 -7.73
CA ARG A 64 0.81 -5.01 -7.52
C ARG A 64 0.30 -3.68 -8.09
N LEU A 65 0.26 -2.66 -7.24
CA LEU A 65 -0.11 -1.31 -7.61
C LEU A 65 1.14 -0.45 -7.72
N HIS A 66 1.30 0.20 -8.87
CA HIS A 66 2.34 1.21 -9.09
C HIS A 66 1.78 2.57 -8.68
N LEU A 67 2.40 3.18 -7.68
CA LEU A 67 2.07 4.52 -7.20
C LEU A 67 3.18 5.46 -7.63
N VAL A 68 2.79 6.51 -8.36
CA VAL A 68 3.68 7.60 -8.75
C VAL A 68 3.46 8.73 -7.74
N LEU A 69 4.47 8.96 -6.92
CA LEU A 69 4.46 9.93 -5.82
C LEU A 69 5.35 11.13 -6.16
N TYR A 70 4.99 12.29 -5.62
CA TYR A 70 5.89 13.43 -5.58
C TYR A 70 7.05 13.17 -4.59
N PRO A 71 8.20 13.87 -4.72
CA PRO A 71 9.36 13.64 -3.87
C PRO A 71 9.09 13.75 -2.36
N ASP A 72 8.29 14.74 -1.98
CA ASP A 72 7.83 15.00 -0.61
C ASP A 72 6.88 13.91 -0.11
N GLU A 73 5.97 13.43 -0.97
CA GLU A 73 5.08 12.31 -0.64
C GLU A 73 5.85 10.99 -0.50
N TYR A 74 6.92 10.80 -1.26
CA TYR A 74 7.67 9.55 -1.30
C TYR A 74 8.30 9.21 0.05
N GLU A 75 9.01 10.14 0.67
CA GLU A 75 9.66 9.91 1.97
C GLU A 75 8.62 9.61 3.04
N PHE A 76 7.54 10.40 3.09
CA PHE A 76 6.43 10.18 4.00
C PHE A 76 5.81 8.79 3.83
N PHE A 77 5.56 8.36 2.59
CA PHE A 77 5.03 7.04 2.30
C PHE A 77 5.96 5.92 2.76
N MET A 78 7.27 6.08 2.60
CA MET A 78 8.25 5.08 3.03
C MET A 78 8.30 4.96 4.55
N ASP A 79 8.21 6.07 5.27
CA ASP A 79 8.14 6.09 6.73
C ASP A 79 6.85 5.45 7.24
N VAL A 80 5.70 5.80 6.65
CA VAL A 80 4.42 5.18 6.98
C VAL A 80 4.45 3.67 6.73
N LYS A 81 4.99 3.23 5.58
CA LYS A 81 5.16 1.79 5.30
C LYS A 81 6.01 1.09 6.34
N LYS A 82 7.06 1.74 6.84
CA LYS A 82 7.96 1.21 7.87
C LYS A 82 7.31 1.12 9.25
N VAL A 83 6.59 2.18 9.66
CA VAL A 83 5.89 2.27 10.95
C VAL A 83 4.74 1.26 11.02
N TRP A 84 3.98 1.10 9.93
CA TRP A 84 2.83 0.20 9.88
C TRP A 84 3.15 -1.20 9.35
N LYS A 85 4.43 -1.52 9.10
CA LYS A 85 4.87 -2.82 8.55
C LYS A 85 4.07 -3.26 7.31
N MET A 86 3.77 -2.29 6.44
CA MET A 86 3.01 -2.56 5.22
C MET A 86 3.79 -3.53 4.33
N CYS A 87 3.11 -4.59 3.89
CA CYS A 87 3.73 -5.66 3.10
C CYS A 87 4.46 -5.15 1.84
N SER A 88 5.78 -5.28 1.83
CA SER A 88 6.60 -5.34 0.62
C SER A 88 6.85 -6.81 0.28
N GLY A 89 5.82 -7.49 -0.24
CA GLY A 89 5.92 -8.91 -0.61
C GLY A 89 6.54 -9.09 -2.01
N PRO A 90 7.58 -9.93 -2.17
CA PRO A 90 8.06 -10.34 -3.48
C PRO A 90 7.01 -11.20 -4.19
N ASP A 91 7.06 -11.21 -5.52
CA ASP A 91 6.19 -12.01 -6.35
C ASP A 91 6.25 -13.49 -5.95
N SER A 92 5.10 -14.15 -6.01
CA SER A 92 4.98 -15.60 -5.93
C SER A 92 5.55 -16.29 -7.18
N SER A 93 6.78 -15.94 -7.57
CA SER A 93 7.57 -16.58 -8.61
C SER A 93 8.90 -17.13 -8.10
N SER A 94 9.27 -16.94 -6.83
CA SER A 94 10.36 -17.68 -6.20
C SER A 94 9.82 -18.83 -5.34
N THR A 95 9.57 -19.96 -5.98
CA THR A 95 9.72 -21.29 -5.37
C THR A 95 11.10 -21.37 -4.71
N PHE A 96 11.18 -21.17 -3.40
CA PHE A 96 12.23 -21.77 -2.60
C PHE A 96 11.69 -23.10 -2.10
N TYR A 97 12.19 -24.17 -2.70
CA TYR A 97 12.20 -25.49 -2.06
C TYR A 97 13.07 -25.37 -0.82
N ALA A 98 12.49 -25.68 0.34
CA ALA A 98 13.18 -26.17 1.53
C ALA A 98 12.18 -27.04 2.29
#